data_AF-A0A968ZD74-F1
#
_entry.id   AF-A0A968ZD74-F1
#
_cell.length_a   1.000
_cell.length_b   1.000
_cell.length_c   1.000
_cell.angle_alpha   90.00
_cell.angle_beta   90.00
_cell.angle_gamma   90.00
#
_symmetry.space_group_name_H-M   'P 1'
#
loop_
_entity.id
_entity.type
_entity.pdbx_description
1 polymer ?
#
loop_
_entity_poly.entity_id
_entity_poly.type
_entity_poly.pdbx_seq_one_letter_code
_entity_poly.pdbx_strand_id
1 'polypeptide(L)'
;WARMLLAHLFIPTAPYGSWTSRGRADPDNGWRLPPSIFLAAWVVLALSYSYSGYTKLFSPSWVAGDNVAHVLDNPLARDWFLRDLFLWLPPILLQLLTWFILVVELLFAAIVLFRPLRPWAWGAMLFVQLGFAFLLSFPDLTFAMLLFHLFTFDPGWVKPARRPATATLFFDGTCALCHGTVRFLLAEDRASRLSYSPLQGQLIHATLPKEAIAALPDSMVLVTSEGERLVESDAVLRGLQMLGGLWTILGFALWHVPKPLRDLAYRTVGRRRYAWFGRKQQVCPLMPDALRGRFLA
;
A
#
# COMPACT_ATOMS: atom_id res chain seq x y z
N TRP A 1 -31.19 11.07 -5.83
CA TRP A 1 -30.57 12.40 -5.65
C TRP A 1 -30.48 12.84 -4.19
N ALA A 2 -31.58 12.99 -3.44
CA ALA A 2 -31.53 13.36 -2.02
C ALA A 2 -30.74 12.39 -1.09
N ARG A 3 -30.72 11.09 -1.41
CA ARG A 3 -30.00 10.07 -0.62
C ARG A 3 -28.46 10.13 -0.76
N MET A 4 -27.93 10.63 -1.89
CA MET A 4 -26.47 10.82 -2.06
C MET A 4 -25.97 12.10 -1.37
N LEU A 5 -26.82 13.14 -1.27
CA LEU A 5 -26.52 14.36 -0.50
C LEU A 5 -26.40 14.08 1.01
N LEU A 6 -27.23 13.19 1.54
CA LEU A 6 -27.13 12.76 2.95
C LEU A 6 -25.84 12.00 3.24
N ALA A 7 -25.37 11.15 2.32
CA ALA A 7 -24.08 10.48 2.47
C ALA A 7 -22.91 11.48 2.51
N HIS A 8 -23.02 12.60 1.80
CA HIS A 8 -22.01 13.66 1.80
C HIS A 8 -21.88 14.39 3.14
N LEU A 9 -22.94 14.43 3.97
CA LEU A 9 -22.87 15.01 5.32
C LEU A 9 -22.00 14.19 6.29
N PHE A 10 -21.81 12.90 6.02
CA PHE A 10 -21.01 12.00 6.86
C PHE A 10 -19.59 11.79 6.35
N ILE A 11 -19.27 12.28 5.15
CA ILE A 11 -17.93 12.22 4.58
C ILE A 11 -17.27 13.57 4.84
N PRO A 12 -16.15 13.63 5.59
CA PRO A 12 -15.48 14.90 5.86
C PRO A 12 -15.14 15.61 4.54
N THR A 13 -15.32 16.92 4.50
CA THR A 13 -15.26 17.75 3.30
C THR A 13 -13.88 17.74 2.61
N ALA A 14 -12.83 17.30 3.33
CA ALA A 14 -11.51 17.00 2.78
C ALA A 14 -10.81 15.97 3.69
N PRO A 15 -10.96 14.66 3.45
CA PRO A 15 -10.26 13.66 4.23
C PRO A 15 -8.74 13.82 4.01
N TYR A 16 -7.96 13.79 5.08
CA TYR A 16 -6.50 13.87 4.96
C TYR A 16 -5.99 12.72 4.08
N GLY A 17 -5.22 13.07 3.03
CA GLY A 17 -4.80 12.15 1.97
C GLY A 17 -5.56 12.34 0.64
N SER A 18 -6.63 13.13 0.61
CA SER A 18 -7.29 13.52 -0.63
C SER A 18 -6.49 14.57 -1.40
N TRP A 19 -6.78 14.70 -2.70
CA TRP A 19 -6.22 15.78 -3.51
C TRP A 19 -6.58 17.17 -2.96
N THR A 20 -7.77 17.29 -2.35
CA THR A 20 -8.29 18.52 -1.73
C THR A 20 -7.62 18.86 -0.39
N SER A 21 -6.93 17.92 0.26
CA SER A 21 -6.20 18.16 1.51
C SER A 21 -4.71 18.49 1.30
N ARG A 22 -4.22 18.57 0.04
CA ARG A 22 -2.82 18.86 -0.26
C ARG A 22 -2.39 20.19 0.38
N GLY A 23 -1.34 20.14 1.22
CA GLY A 23 -0.75 21.32 1.85
C GLY A 23 -1.27 21.67 3.25
N ARG A 24 -2.31 20.98 3.75
CA ARG A 24 -2.74 21.11 5.15
C ARG A 24 -1.87 20.21 6.04
N ALA A 25 -1.37 20.77 7.15
CA ALA A 25 -0.82 19.95 8.23
C ALA A 25 -2.00 19.28 8.96
N ASP A 26 -1.94 17.97 9.18
CA ASP A 26 -2.88 17.24 10.02
C ASP A 26 -2.40 17.36 11.48
N PRO A 27 -3.01 18.22 12.30
CA PRO A 27 -2.50 18.50 13.65
C PRO A 27 -2.65 17.29 14.60
N ASP A 28 -3.57 16.36 14.32
CA ASP A 28 -3.91 15.24 15.21
C ASP A 28 -3.64 13.85 14.59
N ASN A 29 -3.13 13.78 13.35
CA ASN A 29 -2.92 12.51 12.62
C ASN A 29 -4.20 11.64 12.59
N GLY A 30 -5.34 12.31 12.47
CA GLY A 30 -6.60 11.84 13.04
C GLY A 30 -7.60 11.23 12.06
N TRP A 31 -7.37 11.32 10.75
CA TRP A 31 -8.36 10.75 9.82
C TRP A 31 -8.34 9.22 9.89
N ARG A 32 -9.44 8.67 10.41
CA ARG A 32 -9.80 7.26 10.36
C ARG A 32 -11.10 7.17 9.58
N LEU A 33 -11.25 6.13 8.77
CA LEU A 33 -12.54 5.84 8.17
C LEU A 33 -13.57 5.75 9.31
N PRO A 34 -14.68 6.51 9.26
CA PRO A 34 -15.68 6.49 10.33
C PRO A 34 -16.10 5.05 10.62
N PRO A 35 -16.15 4.62 11.91
CA PRO A 35 -16.44 3.22 12.25
C PRO A 35 -17.75 2.71 11.66
N SER A 36 -18.75 3.59 11.52
CA SER A 36 -20.02 3.28 10.88
C SER A 36 -19.88 2.96 9.39
N ILE A 37 -19.06 3.72 8.65
CA ILE A 37 -18.79 3.47 7.23
C ILE A 37 -17.99 2.18 7.06
N PHE A 38 -16.98 1.96 7.91
CA PHE A 38 -16.22 0.71 7.91
C PHE A 38 -17.12 -0.50 8.19
N LEU A 39 -17.98 -0.41 9.21
CA LEU A 39 -18.95 -1.47 9.52
C LEU A 39 -19.95 -1.68 8.38
N ALA A 40 -20.50 -0.62 7.81
CA ALA A 40 -21.43 -0.70 6.70
C ALA A 40 -20.78 -1.38 5.48
N ALA A 41 -19.52 -1.03 5.15
CA ALA A 41 -18.78 -1.69 4.08
C ALA A 41 -18.61 -3.19 4.35
N TRP A 42 -18.29 -3.59 5.58
CA TRP A 42 -18.22 -5.00 5.97
C TRP A 42 -19.57 -5.72 5.88
N VAL A 43 -20.67 -5.09 6.30
CA VAL A 43 -22.02 -5.66 6.22
C VAL A 43 -22.42 -5.87 4.76
N VAL A 44 -22.22 -4.87 3.91
CA VAL A 44 -22.49 -4.97 2.47
C VAL A 44 -21.66 -6.10 1.87
N LEU A 45 -20.34 -6.10 2.10
CA LEU A 45 -19.44 -7.14 1.59
C LEU A 45 -19.87 -8.54 2.05
N ALA A 46 -20.24 -8.67 3.33
CA ALA A 46 -20.62 -9.94 3.93
C ALA A 46 -21.92 -10.50 3.34
N LEU A 47 -22.93 -9.65 3.20
CA LEU A 47 -24.21 -10.02 2.60
C LEU A 47 -24.06 -10.30 1.11
N SER A 48 -23.30 -9.48 0.38
CA SER A 48 -23.07 -9.66 -1.06
C SER A 48 -22.41 -11.01 -1.37
N TYR A 49 -21.35 -11.38 -0.65
CA TYR A 49 -20.70 -12.67 -0.88
C TYR A 49 -21.56 -13.86 -0.45
N SER A 50 -22.19 -13.79 0.72
CA SER A 50 -23.05 -14.88 1.20
C SER A 50 -24.26 -15.09 0.30
N TYR A 51 -24.85 -14.00 -0.20
CA TYR A 51 -25.90 -14.07 -1.20
C TYR A 51 -25.38 -14.64 -2.53
N SER A 52 -24.20 -14.24 -2.99
CA SER A 52 -23.59 -14.81 -4.21
C SER A 52 -23.37 -16.32 -4.06
N GLY A 53 -22.79 -16.78 -2.96
CA GLY A 53 -22.60 -18.20 -2.66
C GLY A 53 -23.93 -18.96 -2.60
N TYR A 54 -24.95 -18.40 -1.94
CA TYR A 54 -26.29 -18.96 -1.93
C TYR A 54 -26.88 -19.11 -3.34
N THR A 55 -26.79 -18.07 -4.18
CA THR A 55 -27.30 -18.15 -5.56
C THR A 55 -26.55 -19.17 -6.42
N LYS A 56 -25.25 -19.40 -6.15
CA LYS A 56 -24.44 -20.40 -6.86
C LYS A 56 -24.84 -21.84 -6.54
N LEU A 57 -25.49 -22.11 -5.41
CA LEU A 57 -26.02 -23.45 -5.10
C LEU A 57 -27.11 -23.92 -6.09
N PHE A 58 -27.77 -22.98 -6.78
CA PHE A 58 -28.76 -23.32 -7.80
C PHE A 58 -28.15 -23.57 -9.18
N SER A 59 -26.84 -23.40 -9.33
CA SER A 59 -26.14 -23.64 -10.59
C SER A 59 -25.50 -25.03 -10.57
N PRO A 60 -25.87 -25.93 -11.51
CA PRO A 60 -25.30 -27.28 -11.56
C PRO A 60 -23.77 -27.29 -11.66
N SER A 61 -23.19 -26.31 -12.36
CA SER A 61 -21.74 -26.26 -12.56
C SER A 61 -20.96 -25.93 -11.29
N TRP A 62 -21.54 -25.10 -10.42
CA TRP A 62 -20.93 -24.78 -9.13
C TRP A 62 -21.01 -25.97 -8.17
N VAL A 63 -22.11 -26.71 -8.18
CA VAL A 63 -22.30 -27.91 -7.34
C VAL A 63 -21.41 -29.06 -7.83
N ALA A 64 -21.35 -29.29 -9.15
CA ALA A 64 -20.48 -30.28 -9.77
C ALA A 64 -18.99 -29.92 -9.62
N GLY A 65 -18.68 -28.63 -9.47
CA GLY A 65 -17.32 -28.11 -9.30
C GLY A 65 -16.58 -27.83 -10.61
N ASP A 66 -17.26 -27.95 -11.75
CA ASP A 66 -16.68 -27.71 -13.08
C ASP A 66 -16.74 -26.23 -13.52
N ASN A 67 -17.36 -25.36 -12.72
CA ASN A 67 -17.62 -23.98 -13.11
C ASN A 67 -16.35 -23.17 -13.48
N VAL A 68 -15.26 -23.30 -12.71
CA VAL A 68 -14.02 -22.58 -13.03
C VAL A 68 -13.46 -23.01 -14.38
N ALA A 69 -13.49 -24.32 -14.70
CA ALA A 69 -13.05 -24.81 -16.00
C ALA A 69 -13.92 -24.26 -17.14
N HIS A 70 -15.26 -24.31 -16.99
CA HIS A 70 -16.20 -23.75 -17.96
C HIS A 70 -15.99 -22.24 -18.19
N VAL A 71 -15.66 -21.50 -17.14
CA VAL A 71 -15.39 -20.06 -17.23
C VAL A 71 -14.09 -19.78 -18.00
N LEU A 72 -13.06 -20.61 -17.84
CA LEU A 72 -11.78 -20.47 -18.54
C LEU A 72 -11.84 -20.86 -20.02
N ASP A 73 -12.74 -21.78 -20.37
CA ASP A 73 -13.02 -22.19 -21.76
C ASP A 73 -14.01 -21.24 -22.47
N ASN A 74 -14.63 -20.32 -21.74
CA ASN A 74 -15.55 -19.36 -22.31
C ASN A 74 -14.82 -18.31 -23.17
N PRO A 75 -15.38 -17.87 -24.31
CA PRO A 75 -14.81 -16.78 -25.13
C PRO A 75 -14.65 -15.45 -24.40
N LEU A 76 -15.31 -15.24 -23.25
CA LEU A 76 -15.11 -14.07 -22.39
C LEU A 76 -13.81 -14.14 -21.57
N ALA A 77 -13.16 -15.29 -21.49
CA ALA A 77 -11.85 -15.44 -20.87
C ALA A 77 -10.78 -14.75 -21.74
N ARG A 78 -9.85 -14.05 -21.09
CA ARG A 78 -8.76 -13.36 -21.76
C ARG A 78 -7.78 -14.37 -22.31
N ASP A 79 -7.39 -14.19 -23.56
CA ASP A 79 -6.43 -15.04 -24.23
C ASP A 79 -4.99 -14.61 -23.92
N TRP A 80 -4.45 -15.07 -22.79
CA TRP A 80 -3.08 -14.80 -22.36
C TRP A 80 -2.58 -15.83 -21.33
N PHE A 81 -1.29 -15.76 -21.01
CA PHE A 81 -0.56 -16.80 -20.27
C PHE A 81 -1.17 -17.24 -18.93
N LEU A 82 -1.90 -16.36 -18.21
CA LEU A 82 -2.53 -16.75 -16.95
C LEU A 82 -3.71 -17.71 -17.17
N ARG A 83 -4.49 -17.51 -18.24
CA ARG A 83 -5.57 -18.45 -18.59
C ARG A 83 -4.98 -19.81 -18.89
N ASP A 84 -3.93 -19.85 -19.72
CA ASP A 84 -3.25 -21.09 -20.09
C ASP A 84 -2.69 -21.79 -18.84
N LEU A 85 -2.02 -21.06 -17.94
CA LEU A 85 -1.50 -21.62 -16.69
C LEU A 85 -2.57 -22.32 -15.86
N PHE A 86 -3.79 -21.76 -15.79
CA PHE A 86 -4.90 -22.40 -15.07
C PHE A 86 -5.46 -23.61 -15.82
N LEU A 87 -5.55 -23.58 -17.15
CA LEU A 87 -5.98 -24.73 -17.96
C LEU A 87 -4.99 -25.91 -17.90
N TRP A 88 -3.72 -25.64 -17.61
CA TRP A 88 -2.71 -26.68 -17.36
C TRP A 88 -2.85 -27.37 -16.00
N LEU A 89 -3.68 -26.86 -15.08
CA LEU A 89 -3.89 -27.49 -13.78
C LEU A 89 -4.70 -28.79 -13.95
N PRO A 90 -4.40 -29.84 -13.15
CA PRO A 90 -5.23 -31.02 -13.07
C PRO A 90 -6.70 -30.67 -12.79
N PRO A 91 -7.68 -31.35 -13.43
CA PRO A 91 -9.11 -31.05 -13.24
C PRO A 91 -9.56 -31.06 -11.78
N ILE A 92 -8.97 -31.94 -10.96
CA ILE A 92 -9.24 -32.01 -9.52
C ILE A 92 -8.91 -30.71 -8.79
N LEU A 93 -7.85 -29.99 -9.20
CA LEU A 93 -7.49 -28.72 -8.56
C LEU A 93 -8.48 -27.61 -8.93
N LEU A 94 -8.94 -27.59 -10.18
CA LEU A 94 -9.99 -26.66 -10.61
C LEU A 94 -11.32 -26.95 -9.89
N GLN A 95 -11.63 -28.22 -9.66
CA GLN A 95 -12.81 -28.64 -8.90
C GLN A 95 -12.74 -28.20 -7.43
N LEU A 96 -11.61 -28.45 -6.78
CA LEU A 96 -11.35 -28.01 -5.40
C LEU A 96 -11.40 -26.49 -5.30
N LEU A 97 -10.88 -25.75 -6.29
CA LEU A 97 -10.96 -24.30 -6.34
C LEU A 97 -12.42 -23.82 -6.46
N THR A 98 -13.23 -24.41 -7.33
CA THR A 98 -14.66 -24.08 -7.47
C THR A 98 -15.39 -24.26 -6.13
N TRP A 99 -15.22 -25.41 -5.47
CA TRP A 99 -15.86 -25.67 -4.18
C TRP A 99 -15.32 -24.80 -3.06
N PHE A 100 -14.01 -24.53 -3.04
CA PHE A 100 -13.42 -23.60 -2.09
C PHE A 100 -14.06 -22.21 -2.20
N ILE A 101 -14.18 -21.67 -3.43
CA ILE A 101 -14.85 -20.38 -3.66
C ILE A 101 -16.30 -20.45 -3.18
N LEU A 102 -17.04 -21.50 -3.53
CA LEU A 102 -18.44 -21.68 -3.13
C LEU A 102 -18.62 -21.71 -1.61
N VAL A 103 -17.82 -22.51 -0.90
CA VAL A 103 -17.89 -22.63 0.57
C VAL A 103 -17.51 -21.33 1.24
N VAL A 104 -16.42 -20.68 0.80
CA VAL A 104 -15.99 -19.41 1.38
C VAL A 104 -17.04 -18.34 1.17
N GLU A 105 -17.63 -18.23 -0.02
CA GLU A 105 -18.70 -17.27 -0.28
C GLU A 105 -19.95 -17.57 0.56
N LEU A 106 -20.44 -18.81 0.56
CA LEU A 106 -21.64 -19.21 1.30
C LEU A 106 -21.52 -18.93 2.80
N LEU A 107 -20.33 -19.18 3.36
CA LEU A 107 -20.05 -19.00 4.78
C LEU A 107 -19.43 -17.63 5.10
N PHE A 108 -19.26 -16.74 4.12
CA PHE A 108 -18.45 -15.53 4.28
C PHE A 108 -18.94 -14.68 5.45
N ALA A 109 -20.26 -14.43 5.55
CA ALA A 109 -20.84 -13.67 6.66
C ALA A 109 -20.57 -14.33 8.01
N ALA A 110 -20.65 -15.66 8.12
CA ALA A 110 -20.34 -16.37 9.36
C ALA A 110 -18.84 -16.29 9.70
N ILE A 111 -17.96 -16.48 8.71
CA ILE A 111 -16.51 -16.45 8.89
C ILE A 111 -16.04 -15.08 9.40
N VAL A 112 -16.57 -13.99 8.84
CA VAL A 112 -16.10 -12.62 9.19
C VAL A 112 -16.58 -12.12 10.54
N LEU A 113 -17.55 -12.78 11.17
CA LEU A 113 -17.89 -12.53 12.59
C LEU A 113 -16.71 -12.85 13.50
N PHE A 114 -15.89 -13.84 13.13
CA PHE A 114 -14.67 -14.19 13.85
C PHE A 114 -13.51 -13.30 13.39
N ARG A 115 -13.13 -12.34 14.25
CA ARG A 115 -12.03 -11.40 14.00
C ARG A 115 -10.73 -12.03 13.45
N PRO A 116 -10.21 -13.16 13.96
CA PRO A 116 -8.96 -13.73 13.43
C PRO A 116 -9.09 -14.31 12.02
N LEU A 117 -10.31 -14.64 11.57
CA LEU A 117 -10.55 -15.21 10.24
C LEU A 117 -10.76 -14.15 9.16
N ARG A 118 -11.02 -12.89 9.55
CA ARG A 118 -11.23 -11.77 8.61
C ARG A 118 -10.11 -11.59 7.57
N PRO A 119 -8.82 -11.52 7.92
CA PRO A 119 -7.76 -11.36 6.92
C PRO A 119 -7.73 -12.51 5.90
N TRP A 120 -8.02 -13.73 6.35
CA TRP A 120 -8.01 -14.92 5.49
C TRP A 120 -9.21 -14.94 4.55
N ALA A 121 -10.42 -14.69 5.06
CA ALA A 121 -11.63 -14.61 4.24
C ALA A 121 -11.54 -13.45 3.22
N TRP A 122 -11.12 -12.27 3.69
CA TRP A 122 -10.92 -11.10 2.83
C TRP A 122 -9.85 -11.36 1.78
N GLY A 123 -8.71 -11.97 2.15
CA GLY A 123 -7.63 -12.28 1.23
C GLY A 123 -8.03 -13.32 0.17
N ALA A 124 -8.77 -14.35 0.55
CA ALA A 124 -9.31 -15.34 -0.37
C ALA A 124 -10.25 -14.70 -1.39
N MET A 125 -11.17 -13.84 -0.95
CA MET A 125 -12.10 -13.14 -1.83
C MET A 125 -11.39 -12.09 -2.71
N LEU A 126 -10.41 -11.37 -2.17
CA LEU A 126 -9.58 -10.47 -2.98
C LEU A 126 -8.88 -11.25 -4.10
N PHE A 127 -8.30 -12.40 -3.80
CA PHE A 127 -7.65 -13.25 -4.80
C PHE A 127 -8.62 -13.68 -5.90
N VAL A 128 -9.85 -14.08 -5.54
CA VAL A 128 -10.91 -14.40 -6.52
C VAL A 128 -11.24 -13.19 -7.40
N GLN A 129 -11.40 -12.00 -6.82
CA GLN A 129 -11.71 -10.79 -7.59
C GLN A 129 -10.56 -10.39 -8.51
N LEU A 130 -9.31 -10.50 -8.06
CA LEU A 130 -8.14 -10.30 -8.92
C LEU A 130 -8.11 -11.34 -10.03
N GLY A 131 -8.40 -12.61 -9.72
CA GLY A 131 -8.55 -13.69 -10.70
C GLY A 131 -9.54 -13.31 -11.80
N PHE A 132 -10.75 -12.85 -11.45
CA PHE A 132 -11.72 -12.39 -12.44
C PHE A 132 -11.23 -11.17 -13.24
N ALA A 133 -10.59 -10.18 -12.60
CA ALA A 133 -10.05 -9.02 -13.31
C ALA A 133 -8.99 -9.40 -14.34
N PHE A 134 -8.16 -10.39 -14.02
CA PHE A 134 -7.05 -10.86 -14.85
C PHE A 134 -7.44 -11.94 -15.85
N LEU A 135 -8.47 -12.74 -15.58
CA LEU A 135 -8.88 -13.87 -16.43
C LEU A 135 -10.08 -13.54 -17.31
N LEU A 136 -10.93 -12.56 -16.96
CA LEU A 136 -12.15 -12.24 -17.70
C LEU A 136 -12.10 -10.83 -18.31
N SER A 137 -12.77 -10.69 -19.45
CA SER A 137 -12.87 -9.44 -20.21
C SER A 137 -13.98 -8.49 -19.75
N PHE A 138 -14.76 -8.85 -18.72
CA PHE A 138 -15.88 -8.04 -18.20
C PHE A 138 -15.64 -7.57 -16.74
N PRO A 139 -14.93 -6.45 -16.52
CA PRO A 139 -14.46 -6.05 -15.19
C PRO A 139 -15.42 -5.15 -14.39
N ASP A 140 -16.59 -4.79 -14.92
CA ASP A 140 -17.44 -3.74 -14.32
C ASP A 140 -17.88 -4.06 -12.88
N LEU A 141 -18.28 -5.31 -12.62
CA LEU A 141 -18.66 -5.77 -11.28
C LEU A 141 -17.44 -5.94 -10.36
N THR A 142 -16.30 -6.34 -10.94
CA THR A 142 -15.05 -6.59 -10.23
C THR A 142 -14.48 -5.30 -9.65
N PHE A 143 -14.54 -4.18 -10.37
CA PHE A 143 -14.05 -2.89 -9.86
C PHE A 143 -14.82 -2.43 -8.62
N ALA A 144 -16.15 -2.54 -8.62
CA ALA A 144 -16.95 -2.22 -7.45
C ALA A 144 -16.57 -3.08 -6.25
N MET A 145 -16.38 -4.39 -6.46
CA MET A 145 -15.96 -5.30 -5.39
C MET A 145 -14.56 -4.98 -4.87
N LEU A 146 -13.60 -4.70 -5.74
CA LEU A 146 -12.24 -4.30 -5.34
C LEU A 146 -12.24 -3.01 -4.51
N LEU A 147 -13.12 -2.06 -4.81
CA LEU A 147 -13.30 -0.86 -3.99
C LEU A 147 -13.82 -1.18 -2.59
N PHE A 148 -14.79 -2.10 -2.46
CA PHE A 148 -15.23 -2.55 -1.14
C PHE A 148 -14.11 -3.25 -0.37
N HIS A 149 -13.28 -4.05 -1.05
CA HIS A 149 -12.12 -4.67 -0.40
C HIS A 149 -11.16 -3.61 0.14
N LEU A 150 -10.90 -2.56 -0.62
CA LEU A 150 -10.09 -1.44 -0.17
C LEU A 150 -10.68 -0.76 1.08
N PHE A 151 -12.00 -0.55 1.13
CA PHE A 151 -12.65 0.06 2.30
C PHE A 151 -12.69 -0.85 3.53
N THR A 152 -12.77 -2.17 3.33
CA THR A 152 -12.81 -3.14 4.44
C THR A 152 -11.44 -3.64 4.86
N PHE A 153 -10.38 -3.25 4.16
CA PHE A 153 -9.01 -3.57 4.54
C PHE A 153 -8.69 -2.98 5.91
N ASP A 154 -8.22 -3.84 6.82
CA ASP A 154 -7.74 -3.44 8.13
C ASP A 154 -6.20 -3.48 8.14
N PRO A 155 -5.53 -2.31 8.21
CA PRO A 155 -4.07 -2.25 8.31
C PRO A 155 -3.50 -3.03 9.50
N GLY A 156 -4.30 -3.28 10.55
CA GLY A 156 -3.91 -4.07 11.72
C GLY A 156 -3.61 -5.53 11.41
N TRP A 157 -4.04 -6.06 10.26
CA TRP A 157 -3.67 -7.42 9.81
C TRP A 157 -2.21 -7.54 9.41
N VAL A 158 -1.62 -6.45 8.91
CA VAL A 158 -0.22 -6.42 8.50
C VAL A 158 0.60 -6.03 9.73
N LYS A 159 1.05 -7.02 10.48
CA LYS A 159 2.00 -6.79 11.56
C LYS A 159 3.28 -6.23 10.95
N PRO A 160 3.81 -5.09 11.44
CA PRO A 160 5.10 -4.60 10.98
C PRO A 160 6.14 -5.69 11.23
N ALA A 161 6.86 -6.10 10.18
CA ALA A 161 8.08 -6.89 10.35
C ALA A 161 8.98 -6.14 11.34
N ARG A 162 9.43 -6.81 12.41
CA ARG A 162 10.24 -6.33 13.56
C ARG A 162 10.36 -4.82 13.67
N ARG A 163 9.86 -4.20 14.76
CA ARG A 163 10.03 -2.75 15.05
C ARG A 163 11.37 -2.26 14.47
N PRO A 164 11.37 -1.57 13.32
CA PRO A 164 12.63 -1.12 12.77
C PRO A 164 13.28 -0.21 13.78
N ALA A 165 14.56 -0.47 14.02
CA ALA A 165 15.42 0.35 14.83
C ALA A 165 15.35 1.79 14.31
N THR A 166 15.55 2.79 15.19
CA THR A 166 15.51 4.19 14.77
C THR A 166 16.54 4.43 13.67
N ALA A 167 16.28 5.37 12.77
CA ALA A 167 17.21 5.67 11.69
C ALA A 167 17.31 7.18 11.44
N THR A 168 18.49 7.61 11.04
CA THR A 168 18.76 8.98 10.64
C THR A 168 18.79 9.05 9.12
N LEU A 169 17.88 9.83 8.55
CA LEU A 169 17.84 10.14 7.13
C LEU A 169 18.62 11.41 6.86
N PHE A 170 19.71 11.29 6.12
CA PHE A 170 20.46 12.40 5.58
C PHE A 170 19.92 12.81 4.22
N PHE A 171 19.69 14.12 4.03
CA PHE A 171 19.09 14.66 2.82
C PHE A 171 19.76 15.96 2.36
N ASP A 172 19.60 16.32 1.08
CA ASP A 172 20.13 17.57 0.53
C ASP A 172 19.22 18.75 0.90
N GLY A 173 19.72 19.65 1.74
CA GLY A 173 18.97 20.82 2.21
C GLY A 173 18.61 21.85 1.13
N THR A 174 19.25 21.79 -0.04
CA THR A 174 19.03 22.72 -1.16
C THR A 174 18.07 22.20 -2.23
N CYS A 175 17.69 20.92 -2.14
CA CYS A 175 16.85 20.25 -3.13
C CYS A 175 15.36 20.26 -2.73
N ALA A 176 14.50 20.83 -3.59
CA ALA A 176 13.07 20.89 -3.34
C ALA A 176 12.41 19.49 -3.29
N LEU A 177 12.87 18.55 -4.12
CA LEU A 177 12.44 17.15 -4.08
C LEU A 177 12.77 16.53 -2.71
N CYS A 178 13.99 16.75 -2.21
CA CYS A 178 14.40 16.21 -0.92
C CYS A 178 13.54 16.74 0.23
N HIS A 179 13.26 18.05 0.24
CA HIS A 179 12.32 18.65 1.19
C HIS A 179 10.91 18.04 1.10
N GLY A 180 10.41 17.83 -0.12
CA GLY A 180 9.11 17.18 -0.34
C GLY A 180 9.06 15.78 0.26
N THR A 181 10.10 14.98 0.05
CA THR A 181 10.21 13.63 0.61
C THR A 181 10.32 13.65 2.14
N VAL A 182 11.13 14.53 2.73
CA VAL A 182 11.23 14.67 4.19
C VAL A 182 9.87 15.04 4.80
N ARG A 183 9.15 16.00 4.19
CA ARG A 183 7.79 16.36 4.63
C ARG A 183 6.81 15.20 4.56
N PHE A 184 6.87 14.41 3.50
CA PHE A 184 6.06 13.21 3.36
C PHE A 184 6.38 12.18 4.45
N LEU A 185 7.67 11.87 4.66
CA LEU A 185 8.10 10.93 5.69
C LEU A 185 7.75 11.41 7.09
N LEU A 186 7.85 12.72 7.37
CA LEU A 186 7.44 13.31 8.64
C LEU A 186 5.95 13.13 8.91
N ALA A 187 5.11 13.36 7.89
CA ALA A 187 3.66 13.22 8.01
C ALA A 187 3.25 11.76 8.26
N GLU A 188 3.95 10.82 7.66
CA GLU A 188 3.56 9.41 7.70
C GLU A 188 4.26 8.62 8.83
N ASP A 189 5.42 9.05 9.31
CA ASP A 189 6.13 8.37 10.41
C ASP A 189 5.48 8.66 11.76
N ARG A 190 4.37 7.96 12.02
CA ARG A 190 3.58 8.03 13.25
C ARG A 190 4.32 7.52 14.48
N ALA A 191 5.35 6.68 14.29
CA ALA A 191 6.10 6.06 15.36
C ALA A 191 7.36 6.83 15.74
N SER A 192 7.60 8.00 15.13
CA SER A 192 8.78 8.86 15.35
C SER A 192 10.11 8.08 15.27
N ARG A 193 10.21 7.17 14.29
CA ARG A 193 11.39 6.32 14.11
C ARG A 193 12.50 6.98 13.30
N LEU A 194 12.14 7.96 12.48
CA LEU A 194 13.04 8.67 11.58
C LEU A 194 13.44 10.03 12.19
N SER A 195 14.75 10.21 12.32
CA SER A 195 15.38 11.52 12.52
C SER A 195 15.94 12.02 11.20
N TYR A 196 16.07 13.34 11.05
CA TYR A 196 16.50 13.97 9.80
C TYR A 196 17.70 14.86 10.04
N SER A 197 18.68 14.80 9.15
CA SER A 197 19.85 15.68 9.17
C SER A 197 20.17 16.15 7.76
N PRO A 198 20.50 17.43 7.55
CA PRO A 198 21.02 17.86 6.26
C PRO A 198 22.39 17.21 5.99
N LEU A 199 22.68 16.89 4.73
CA LEU A 199 24.01 16.44 4.28
C LEU A 199 25.08 17.52 4.46
N GLN A 200 24.66 18.79 4.55
CA GLN A 200 25.54 19.94 4.78
C GLN A 200 25.81 20.22 6.28
N GLY A 201 25.22 19.42 7.19
CA GLY A 201 25.37 19.58 8.65
C GLY A 201 26.65 18.94 9.21
N GLN A 202 26.92 19.14 10.50
CA GLN A 202 28.13 18.59 11.14
C GLN A 202 27.97 17.11 11.50
N LEU A 203 26.73 16.67 11.76
CA LEU A 203 26.43 15.29 12.13
C LEU A 203 26.90 14.25 11.11
N ILE A 204 26.88 14.57 9.82
CA ILE A 204 27.31 13.62 8.77
C ILE A 204 28.80 13.28 8.91
N HIS A 205 29.63 14.26 9.27
CA HIS A 205 31.08 14.08 9.42
C HIS A 205 31.44 13.31 10.69
N ALA A 206 30.57 13.34 11.70
CA ALA A 206 30.70 12.51 12.90
C ALA A 206 30.20 11.07 12.67
N THR A 207 29.24 10.88 11.75
CA THR A 207 28.57 9.59 11.54
C THR A 207 29.19 8.76 10.41
N LEU A 208 29.76 9.41 9.39
CA LEU A 208 30.32 8.75 8.21
C LEU A 208 31.78 9.18 7.99
N PRO A 209 32.68 8.24 7.63
CA PRO A 209 34.04 8.59 7.26
C PRO A 209 34.03 9.48 6.00
N LYS A 210 35.00 10.40 5.89
CA LYS A 210 35.08 11.38 4.80
C LYS A 210 35.06 10.74 3.40
N GLU A 211 35.68 9.57 3.25
CA GLU A 211 35.67 8.78 2.01
C GLU A 211 34.26 8.31 1.63
N ALA A 212 33.48 7.86 2.63
CA ALA A 212 32.10 7.46 2.40
C ALA A 212 31.22 8.65 1.99
N ILE A 213 31.48 9.84 2.52
CA ILE A 213 30.78 11.08 2.16
C ILE A 213 31.13 11.50 0.73
N ALA A 214 32.40 11.42 0.33
CA ALA A 214 32.85 11.74 -1.03
C ALA A 214 32.27 10.77 -2.08
N ALA A 215 32.03 9.52 -1.69
CA ALA A 215 31.38 8.51 -2.53
C ALA A 215 29.84 8.56 -2.49
N LEU A 216 29.24 9.48 -1.72
CA LEU A 216 27.79 9.61 -1.70
C LEU A 216 27.29 10.16 -3.04
N PRO A 217 26.29 9.52 -3.67
CA PRO A 217 25.60 10.15 -4.78
C PRO A 217 24.86 11.40 -4.27
N ASP A 218 24.48 12.28 -5.20
CA ASP A 218 23.50 13.36 -5.06
C ASP A 218 22.11 12.85 -4.58
N SER A 219 22.05 12.25 -3.39
CA SER A 219 20.99 11.31 -2.99
C SER A 219 20.77 11.32 -1.48
N MET A 220 19.64 10.73 -1.07
CA MET A 220 19.33 10.51 0.34
C MET A 220 20.07 9.30 0.87
N VAL A 221 20.47 9.38 2.14
CA VAL A 221 21.20 8.31 2.84
C VAL A 221 20.44 7.98 4.09
N LEU A 222 20.15 6.71 4.32
CA LEU A 222 19.53 6.26 5.55
C LEU A 222 20.57 5.47 6.35
N VAL A 223 20.80 5.89 7.60
CA VAL A 223 21.67 5.18 8.54
C VAL A 223 20.80 4.64 9.66
N THR A 224 20.76 3.33 9.83
CA THR A 224 20.03 2.70 10.93
C THR A 224 20.81 2.82 12.23
N SER A 225 20.14 2.73 13.39
CA SER A 225 20.82 2.73 14.70
C SER A 225 21.74 1.52 14.90
N GLU A 226 21.61 0.48 14.06
CA GLU A 226 22.49 -0.68 14.03
C GLU A 226 23.77 -0.42 13.21
N GLY A 227 23.92 0.78 12.63
CA GLY A 227 25.07 1.18 11.83
C GLY A 227 24.98 0.77 10.36
N GLU A 228 23.88 0.14 9.93
CA GLU A 228 23.66 -0.20 8.52
C GLU A 228 23.42 1.06 7.69
N ARG A 229 24.21 1.22 6.64
CA ARG A 229 24.12 2.34 5.70
C ARG A 229 23.41 1.90 4.44
N LEU A 230 22.30 2.57 4.14
CA LEU A 230 21.49 2.35 2.95
C LEU A 230 21.51 3.62 2.09
N VAL A 231 21.63 3.43 0.77
CA VAL A 231 21.74 4.51 -0.23
C VAL A 231 20.76 4.26 -1.37
N GLU A 232 20.54 5.30 -2.19
CA GLU A 232 19.71 5.22 -3.40
C GLU A 232 18.32 4.61 -3.15
N SER A 233 17.93 3.61 -3.96
CA SER A 233 16.62 2.97 -3.85
C SER A 233 16.47 2.18 -2.55
N ASP A 234 17.55 1.64 -1.99
CA ASP A 234 17.52 0.87 -0.74
C ASP A 234 17.15 1.76 0.46
N ALA A 235 17.64 3.01 0.48
CA ALA A 235 17.26 4.00 1.48
C ALA A 235 15.75 4.32 1.41
N VAL A 236 15.20 4.46 0.19
CA VAL A 236 13.77 4.73 -0.02
C VAL A 236 12.92 3.54 0.40
N LEU A 237 13.28 2.32 -0.02
CA LEU A 237 12.57 1.09 0.34
C LEU A 237 12.53 0.88 1.84
N ARG A 238 13.68 1.03 2.51
CA ARG A 238 13.73 0.91 3.98
C ARG A 238 12.94 2.01 4.66
N GLY A 239 13.04 3.25 4.18
CA GLY A 239 12.21 4.36 4.67
C GLY A 239 10.71 4.02 4.62
N LEU A 240 10.21 3.52 3.49
CA LEU A 240 8.82 3.08 3.32
C LEU A 240 8.44 1.93 4.25
N GLN A 241 9.32 0.94 4.42
CA GLN A 241 9.11 -0.17 5.36
C GLN A 241 9.03 0.32 6.81
N MET A 242 9.77 1.38 7.17
CA MET A 242 9.77 1.96 8.51
C MET A 242 8.48 2.70 8.87
N LEU A 243 7.74 3.22 7.87
CA LEU A 243 6.45 3.88 8.06
C LEU A 243 5.35 2.90 8.52
N GLY A 244 5.44 1.63 8.10
CA GLY A 244 4.45 0.61 8.42
C GLY A 244 3.22 0.60 7.49
N GLY A 245 2.28 -0.32 7.76
CA GLY A 245 0.99 -0.40 7.07
C GLY A 245 1.10 -0.63 5.56
N LEU A 246 0.33 0.15 4.78
CA LEU A 246 0.31 0.10 3.31
C LEU A 246 1.69 0.41 2.69
N TRP A 247 2.52 1.22 3.36
CA TRP A 247 3.85 1.58 2.86
C TRP A 247 4.85 0.43 2.95
N THR A 248 4.68 -0.47 3.93
CA THR A 248 5.45 -1.72 3.97
C THR A 248 5.10 -2.63 2.79
N ILE A 249 3.81 -2.70 2.41
CA ILE A 249 3.35 -3.45 1.23
C ILE A 249 3.95 -2.84 -0.04
N LEU A 250 3.87 -1.52 -0.19
CA LEU A 250 4.45 -0.83 -1.35
C LEU A 250 5.98 -1.02 -1.42
N GLY A 251 6.67 -0.92 -0.29
CA GLY A 251 8.11 -1.19 -0.19
C GLY A 251 8.45 -2.64 -0.54
N PHE A 252 7.62 -3.61 -0.13
CA PHE A 252 7.79 -5.01 -0.51
C PHE A 252 7.54 -5.26 -2.00
N ALA A 253 6.50 -4.65 -2.57
CA ALA A 253 6.21 -4.73 -4.00
C ALA A 253 7.36 -4.13 -4.84
N LEU A 254 7.86 -2.96 -4.45
CA LEU A 254 9.01 -2.32 -5.12
C LEU A 254 10.32 -3.07 -4.91
N TRP A 255 10.46 -3.85 -3.82
CA TRP A 255 11.62 -4.70 -3.60
C TRP A 255 11.75 -5.82 -4.66
N HIS A 256 10.63 -6.29 -5.23
CA HIS A 256 10.64 -7.27 -6.33
C HIS A 256 11.16 -6.70 -7.65
N VAL A 257 11.22 -5.37 -7.77
CA VAL A 257 11.83 -4.72 -8.94
C VAL A 257 13.36 -4.90 -8.84
N PRO A 258 14.01 -5.43 -9.90
CA PRO A 258 15.46 -5.65 -9.89
C PRO A 258 16.24 -4.39 -9.52
N LYS A 259 17.22 -4.55 -8.61
CA LYS A 259 18.06 -3.45 -8.10
C LYS A 259 18.62 -2.53 -9.21
N PRO A 260 19.17 -3.04 -10.33
CA PRO A 260 19.70 -2.18 -11.39
C PRO A 260 18.65 -1.24 -12.00
N LEU A 261 17.40 -1.70 -12.14
CA LEU A 261 16.33 -0.92 -12.73
C LEU A 261 15.86 0.18 -11.78
N ARG A 262 15.65 -0.15 -10.49
CA ARG A 262 15.25 0.84 -9.48
C ARG A 262 16.35 1.87 -9.22
N ASP A 263 17.62 1.47 -9.21
CA ASP A 263 18.75 2.39 -9.05
C ASP A 263 18.96 3.27 -10.30
N LEU A 264 18.71 2.74 -11.50
CA LEU A 264 18.71 3.55 -12.74
C LEU A 264 17.61 4.62 -12.71
N ALA A 265 16.39 4.23 -12.31
CA ALA A 265 15.29 5.18 -12.16
C ALA A 265 15.61 6.24 -11.12
N TYR A 266 16.11 5.83 -9.94
CA TYR A 266 16.52 6.73 -8.87
C TYR A 266 17.58 7.73 -9.33
N ARG A 267 18.65 7.27 -9.99
CA ARG A 267 19.72 8.14 -10.49
C ARG A 267 19.25 9.09 -11.59
N THR A 268 18.33 8.67 -12.45
CA THR A 268 17.73 9.54 -13.47
C THR A 268 16.96 10.71 -12.83
N VAL A 269 16.13 10.41 -11.83
CA VAL A 269 15.40 11.43 -11.06
C VAL A 269 16.37 12.33 -10.30
N GLY A 270 17.39 11.75 -9.65
CA GLY A 270 18.43 12.49 -8.94
C GLY A 270 19.17 13.49 -9.83
N ARG A 271 19.57 13.09 -11.05
CA ARG A 271 20.24 13.97 -12.01
C ARG A 271 19.35 15.12 -12.50
N ARG A 272 18.05 14.87 -12.64
CA ARG A 272 17.07 15.88 -13.11
C ARG A 272 16.38 16.64 -11.98
N ARG A 273 16.70 16.35 -10.71
CA ARG A 273 15.98 16.86 -9.52
C ARG A 273 15.85 18.39 -9.51
N TYR A 274 16.91 19.11 -9.87
CA TYR A 274 16.89 20.57 -9.93
C TYR A 274 16.15 21.12 -11.15
N ALA A 275 16.24 20.43 -12.29
CA ALA A 275 15.53 20.85 -13.51
C ALA A 275 14.02 20.64 -13.38
N TRP A 276 13.58 19.60 -12.67
CA TRP A 276 12.15 19.25 -12.53
C TRP A 276 11.48 19.87 -11.32
N PHE A 277 12.17 19.98 -10.18
CA PHE A 277 11.57 20.43 -8.92
C PHE A 277 12.14 21.77 -8.41
N GLY A 278 13.22 22.25 -9.01
CA GLY A 278 13.88 23.50 -8.60
C GLY A 278 14.77 23.37 -7.36
N ARG A 279 15.39 24.50 -6.99
CA ARG A 279 16.18 24.65 -5.76
C ARG A 279 15.36 25.37 -4.70
N LYS A 280 15.57 24.99 -3.44
CA LYS A 280 15.07 25.74 -2.28
C LYS A 280 16.20 26.62 -1.74
N GLN A 281 15.95 27.92 -1.62
CA GLN A 281 16.94 28.89 -1.14
C GLN A 281 17.09 28.92 0.39
N GLN A 282 16.21 28.25 1.16
CA GLN A 282 16.26 28.25 2.62
C GLN A 282 15.89 26.88 3.21
N VAL A 283 16.64 26.48 4.24
CA VAL A 283 16.51 25.20 4.98
C VAL A 283 15.33 25.21 5.95
N CYS A 284 14.67 26.35 6.17
CA CYS A 284 13.75 26.52 7.29
C CYS A 284 12.28 26.61 6.83
N PRO A 285 11.52 25.51 6.76
CA PRO A 285 10.09 25.61 7.03
C PRO A 285 9.96 26.02 8.51
N LEU A 286 9.11 27.01 8.81
CA LEU A 286 8.65 27.27 10.18
C LEU A 286 8.15 25.94 10.76
N MET A 287 8.93 25.35 11.65
CA MET A 287 8.72 23.99 12.11
C MET A 287 7.98 24.05 13.45
N PRO A 288 6.82 23.38 13.57
CA PRO A 288 6.15 23.23 14.85
C PRO A 288 7.08 22.65 15.91
N ASP A 289 6.99 23.13 17.15
CA ASP A 289 7.91 22.77 18.24
C ASP A 289 7.97 21.26 18.48
N ALA A 290 6.83 20.58 18.31
CA ALA A 290 6.71 19.13 18.42
C ALA A 290 7.60 18.35 17.43
N LEU A 291 7.98 18.95 16.29
CA LEU A 291 8.80 18.29 15.26
C LEU A 291 10.29 18.65 15.34
N ARG A 292 10.67 19.71 16.09
CA ARG A 292 12.07 20.15 16.19
C ARG A 292 12.99 19.05 16.72
N GLY A 293 12.52 18.24 17.68
CA GLY A 293 13.30 17.14 18.26
C GLY A 293 13.67 16.02 17.28
N ARG A 294 13.08 16.02 16.07
CA ARG A 294 13.39 15.03 15.02
C ARG A 294 14.50 15.50 14.08
N PHE A 295 14.87 16.78 14.11
CA PHE A 295 15.94 17.33 13.29
C PHE A 295 17.24 17.43 14.11
N LEU A 296 18.27 16.78 13.61
CA LEU A 296 19.60 16.77 14.22
C LEU A 296 20.50 17.76 13.46
N ALA A 297 21.32 18.52 14.20
CA ALA A 297 22.25 19.52 13.68
C ALA A 297 23.66 18.94 13.46
#